data_AF-A0A1G2SL45-F1
#
_entry.id   AF-A0A1G2SL45-F1
#
_cell.length_a   1.000
_cell.length_b   1.000
_cell.length_c   1.000
_cell.angle_alpha   90.00
_cell.angle_beta   90.00
_cell.angle_gamma   90.00
#
_symmetry.space_group_name_H-M   'P 1'
#
loop_
_entity.id
_entity.type
_entity.pdbx_description
1 polymer ?
#
loop_
_entity_poly.entity_id
_entity_poly.type
_entity_poly.pdbx_seq_one_letter_code
_entity_poly.pdbx_strand_id
1 'polypeptide(L)'
;MENSLIKRYIAEAEAHGAGILEENSKKSNQSYDNLQKVYLEIKSLNRLEDLKILLGHGNSSVRVWAATHLLPVSEEDSRSTLNDVAKEVTPIGFNAQMIINEWNAGKLKP
;
A
#
# COMPACT_ATOMS: atom_id res chain seq x y z
N MET A 1 -9.03 -18.27 9.14
CA MET A 1 -8.54 -17.09 9.89
C MET A 1 -7.52 -16.30 9.09
N GLU A 2 -6.56 -16.93 8.40
CA GLU A 2 -5.56 -16.23 7.56
C GLU A 2 -6.12 -15.23 6.55
N ASN A 3 -7.30 -15.52 5.99
CA ASN A 3 -7.97 -14.71 4.97
C ASN A 3 -8.64 -13.44 5.53
N SER A 4 -8.78 -13.27 6.86
CA SER A 4 -9.44 -12.08 7.44
C SER A 4 -8.53 -10.85 7.48
N LEU A 5 -7.23 -11.03 7.73
CA LEU A 5 -6.27 -9.92 7.79
C LEU A 5 -6.03 -9.30 6.42
N ILE A 6 -5.85 -10.14 5.40
CA ILE A 6 -5.71 -9.66 4.02
C ILE A 6 -6.97 -8.93 3.55
N LYS A 7 -8.17 -9.43 3.88
CA LYS A 7 -9.43 -8.73 3.58
C LYS A 7 -9.53 -7.37 4.29
N ARG A 8 -9.16 -7.29 5.58
CA ARG A 8 -9.11 -6.03 6.32
C ARG A 8 -8.08 -5.07 5.71
N TYR A 9 -6.90 -5.57 5.34
CA TYR A 9 -5.86 -4.80 4.69
C TYR A 9 -6.35 -4.20 3.38
N ILE A 10 -6.95 -5.01 2.51
CA ILE A 10 -7.56 -4.56 1.25
C ILE A 10 -8.60 -3.48 1.53
N ALA A 11 -9.55 -3.74 2.43
CA ALA A 11 -10.64 -2.80 2.72
C ALA A 11 -10.12 -1.43 3.20
N GLU A 12 -9.11 -1.40 4.08
CA GLU A 12 -8.54 -0.15 4.57
C GLU A 12 -7.69 0.56 3.51
N ALA A 13 -6.96 -0.18 2.67
CA ALA A 13 -6.22 0.41 1.55
C ALA A 13 -7.18 1.00 0.50
N GLU A 14 -8.28 0.33 0.18
CA GLU A 14 -9.34 0.85 -0.69
C GLU A 14 -10.01 2.09 -0.10
N ALA A 15 -10.37 2.05 1.19
CA ALA A 15 -11.00 3.17 1.88
C ALA A 15 -10.08 4.39 1.98
N HIS A 16 -8.78 4.18 2.17
CA HIS A 16 -7.77 5.24 2.12
C HIS A 16 -7.72 5.89 0.73
N GLY A 17 -7.66 5.09 -0.33
CA GLY A 17 -7.68 5.59 -1.71
C GLY A 17 -8.94 6.37 -2.03
N ALA A 18 -10.11 5.86 -1.62
CA ALA A 18 -11.38 6.56 -1.76
C ALA A 18 -11.39 7.89 -0.98
N GLY A 19 -10.85 7.91 0.24
CA GLY A 19 -10.72 9.12 1.05
C GLY A 19 -9.87 10.21 0.37
N ILE A 20 -8.80 9.83 -0.32
CA ILE A 20 -7.99 10.77 -1.13
C ILE A 20 -8.82 11.34 -2.28
N LEU A 21 -9.50 10.47 -3.04
CA LEU A 21 -10.27 10.89 -4.22
C LEU A 21 -11.49 11.74 -3.86
N GLU A 22 -12.07 11.54 -2.69
CA GLU A 22 -13.19 12.31 -2.14
C GLU A 22 -12.74 13.57 -1.37
N GLU A 23 -11.43 13.85 -1.31
CA GLU A 23 -10.84 14.92 -0.48
C GLU A 23 -11.24 14.84 1.01
N ASN A 24 -11.58 13.64 1.49
CA ASN A 24 -12.02 13.38 2.85
C ASN A 24 -10.85 12.96 3.73
N SER A 25 -10.11 13.97 4.21
CA SER A 25 -8.92 13.77 5.05
C SER A 25 -9.19 12.98 6.33
N LYS A 26 -10.38 13.11 6.93
CA LYS A 26 -10.76 12.34 8.12
C LYS A 26 -10.84 10.85 7.80
N LYS A 27 -11.48 10.49 6.68
CA LYS A 27 -11.60 9.11 6.20
C LYS A 27 -10.23 8.55 5.81
N SER A 28 -9.43 9.30 5.04
CA SER A 28 -8.09 8.83 4.65
C SER A 28 -7.20 8.60 5.87
N ASN A 29 -7.17 9.52 6.84
CA ASN A 29 -6.34 9.39 8.04
C ASN A 29 -6.79 8.20 8.90
N GLN A 30 -8.09 8.02 9.09
CA GLN A 30 -8.61 6.88 9.85
C GLN A 30 -8.25 5.54 9.20
N SER A 31 -8.41 5.44 7.88
CA SER A 31 -8.05 4.23 7.14
C SER A 31 -6.54 4.00 7.11
N TYR A 32 -5.72 5.05 7.07
CA TYR A 32 -4.27 4.93 7.24
C TYR A 32 -3.93 4.29 8.60
N ASP A 33 -4.48 4.82 9.69
CA ASP A 33 -4.21 4.29 11.04
C ASP A 33 -4.63 2.82 11.17
N ASN A 34 -5.78 2.46 10.61
CA ASN A 34 -6.26 1.08 10.60
C ASN A 34 -5.39 0.16 9.74
N LEU A 35 -5.00 0.62 8.55
CA LEU A 35 -4.13 -0.11 7.64
C LEU A 35 -2.77 -0.39 8.30
N GLN A 36 -2.18 0.59 8.99
CA GLN A 36 -0.93 0.43 9.73
C GLN A 36 -1.07 -0.62 10.84
N LYS A 37 -2.18 -0.62 11.59
CA LYS A 37 -2.45 -1.65 12.60
C LYS A 37 -2.51 -3.05 11.99
N VAL A 38 -3.22 -3.20 10.86
CA VAL A 38 -3.33 -4.50 10.18
C VAL A 38 -1.98 -4.94 9.61
N TYR A 39 -1.20 -4.04 9.02
CA TYR A 39 0.16 -4.31 8.55
C TYR A 39 1.06 -4.81 9.68
N LEU A 40 1.07 -4.12 10.82
CA LEU A 40 1.86 -4.52 11.98
C LEU A 40 1.43 -5.89 12.54
N GLU A 41 0.14 -6.21 12.50
CA GLU A 41 -0.39 -7.53 12.86
C GLU A 41 0.08 -8.62 11.87
N ILE A 42 0.05 -8.37 10.56
CA ILE A 42 0.59 -9.29 9.55
C ILE A 42 2.11 -9.48 9.74
N LYS A 43 2.83 -8.39 10.00
CA LYS A 43 4.29 -8.39 10.21
C LYS A 43 4.69 -9.17 11.45
N SER A 44 3.98 -9.00 12.58
CA SER A 44 4.29 -9.71 13.83
C SER A 44 4.06 -11.22 13.74
N LEU A 45 3.18 -11.64 12.81
CA LEU A 45 2.94 -13.04 12.48
C LEU A 45 3.92 -13.61 11.44
N ASN A 46 4.89 -12.83 10.96
CA ASN A 46 5.81 -13.19 9.87
C ASN A 46 5.08 -13.54 8.55
N ARG A 47 3.95 -12.89 8.28
CA ARG A 47 3.09 -13.17 7.12
C ARG A 47 3.11 -12.08 6.05
N LEU A 48 4.18 -11.29 5.98
CA LEU A 48 4.31 -10.22 4.97
C LEU A 48 4.23 -10.75 3.54
N GLU A 49 4.71 -11.96 3.30
CA GLU A 49 4.65 -12.66 2.01
C GLU A 49 3.21 -12.78 1.47
N ASP A 50 2.20 -12.83 2.34
CA ASP A 50 0.79 -12.88 1.93
C ASP A 50 0.34 -11.60 1.20
N LEU A 51 1.08 -10.49 1.34
CA LEU A 51 0.80 -9.26 0.60
C LEU A 51 1.24 -9.36 -0.88
N LYS A 52 2.08 -10.32 -1.28
CA LYS A 52 2.57 -10.42 -2.67
C LYS A 52 1.45 -10.59 -3.68
N ILE A 53 0.40 -11.35 -3.32
CA ILE A 53 -0.77 -11.53 -4.19
C ILE A 53 -1.50 -10.20 -4.48
N LEU A 54 -1.31 -9.18 -3.63
CA LEU A 54 -1.95 -7.88 -3.78
C LEU A 54 -1.22 -6.95 -4.75
N LEU A 55 0.01 -7.27 -5.18
CA LEU A 55 0.73 -6.50 -6.20
C LEU A 55 -0.02 -6.50 -7.54
N GLY A 56 -0.80 -7.55 -7.82
CA GLY A 56 -1.68 -7.66 -8.98
C GLY A 56 -3.15 -7.25 -8.71
N HIS A 57 -3.46 -6.60 -7.58
CA HIS A 57 -4.85 -6.27 -7.24
C HIS A 57 -5.46 -5.24 -8.19
N GLY A 58 -6.77 -5.34 -8.47
CA GLY A 58 -7.46 -4.43 -9.40
C GLY A 58 -7.61 -2.98 -8.93
N ASN A 59 -7.27 -2.69 -7.67
CA ASN A 59 -7.34 -1.34 -7.08
C ASN A 59 -5.93 -0.77 -6.89
N SER A 60 -5.64 0.39 -7.48
CA SER A 60 -4.33 1.04 -7.42
C SER A 60 -3.88 1.39 -6.00
N SER A 61 -4.79 1.80 -5.11
CA SER A 61 -4.45 2.10 -3.72
C SER A 61 -3.96 0.85 -2.98
N VAL A 62 -4.61 -0.30 -3.20
CA VAL A 62 -4.19 -1.59 -2.64
C VAL A 62 -2.79 -1.96 -3.13
N ARG A 63 -2.54 -1.84 -4.44
CA ARG A 63 -1.23 -2.11 -5.04
C ARG A 63 -0.13 -1.24 -4.46
N VAL A 64 -0.37 0.07 -4.33
CA VAL A 64 0.61 1.03 -3.78
C VAL A 64 0.97 0.68 -2.34
N TRP A 65 -0.02 0.42 -1.49
CA TRP A 65 0.23 0.08 -0.09
C TRP A 65 0.98 -1.25 0.05
N ALA A 66 0.54 -2.29 -0.66
CA ALA A 66 1.19 -3.60 -0.63
C ALA A 66 2.65 -3.49 -1.10
N ALA A 67 2.88 -2.81 -2.24
CA ALA A 67 4.22 -2.61 -2.78
C ALA A 67 5.11 -1.83 -1.81
N THR A 68 4.59 -0.75 -1.20
CA THR A 68 5.33 0.06 -0.22
C THR A 68 5.81 -0.78 0.98
N HIS A 69 4.92 -1.59 1.56
CA HIS A 69 5.27 -2.45 2.70
C HIS A 69 6.18 -3.63 2.32
N LEU A 70 6.17 -4.04 1.05
CA LEU A 70 7.02 -5.12 0.54
C LEU A 70 8.39 -4.65 0.04
N LEU A 71 8.63 -3.34 -0.12
CA LEU A 71 9.93 -2.80 -0.58
C LEU A 71 11.16 -3.42 0.12
N PRO A 72 11.16 -3.68 1.45
CA PRO A 72 12.33 -4.24 2.14
C PRO A 72 12.64 -5.70 1.82
N VAL A 73 11.63 -6.46 1.38
CA VAL A 73 11.71 -7.92 1.26
C VAL A 73 11.45 -8.42 -0.16
N SER A 74 10.89 -7.56 -1.02
CA SER A 74 10.51 -7.87 -2.41
C SER A 74 10.69 -6.64 -3.30
N GLU A 75 11.86 -6.01 -3.22
CA GLU A 75 12.12 -4.70 -3.83
C GLU A 75 11.79 -4.63 -5.33
N GLU A 76 12.21 -5.63 -6.11
CA GLU A 76 12.00 -5.65 -7.56
C GLU A 76 10.51 -5.62 -7.93
N ASP A 77 9.73 -6.56 -7.37
CA ASP A 77 8.27 -6.64 -7.62
C ASP A 77 7.53 -5.40 -7.13
N SER A 78 7.92 -4.89 -5.95
CA SER A 78 7.35 -3.66 -5.38
C SER A 78 7.63 -2.45 -6.26
N ARG A 79 8.87 -2.28 -6.73
CA ARG A 79 9.24 -1.17 -7.63
C ARG A 79 8.54 -1.29 -8.97
N SER A 80 8.42 -2.49 -9.53
CA SER A 80 7.65 -2.69 -10.77
C SER A 80 6.21 -2.23 -10.59
N THR A 81 5.56 -2.68 -9.51
CA THR A 81 4.18 -2.33 -9.20
C THR A 81 3.98 -0.83 -8.98
N LEU A 82 4.87 -0.18 -8.22
CA LEU A 82 4.80 1.26 -7.99
C LEU A 82 5.02 2.06 -9.28
N ASN A 83 5.96 1.63 -10.13
CA ASN A 83 6.20 2.29 -11.42
C ASN A 83 5.00 2.15 -12.37
N ASP A 84 4.28 1.02 -12.31
CA ASP A 84 3.07 0.83 -13.09
C ASP A 84 1.93 1.74 -12.61
N VAL A 85 1.72 1.84 -11.29
CA VAL A 85 0.71 2.77 -10.74
C VAL A 85 1.10 4.23 -10.97
N ALA A 86 2.39 4.57 -10.95
CA ALA A 86 2.88 5.94 -11.18
C ALA A 86 2.57 6.48 -12.58
N LYS A 87 2.24 5.61 -13.55
CA LYS A 87 1.79 6.02 -14.89
C LYS A 87 0.36 6.56 -14.89
N GLU A 88 -0.43 6.31 -13.84
CA GLU A 88 -1.80 6.76 -13.73
C GLU A 88 -1.85 8.26 -13.39
N VAL A 89 -2.61 9.04 -14.16
CA VAL A 89 -2.80 10.48 -13.91
C VAL A 89 -3.85 10.67 -12.80
N THR A 90 -3.52 10.23 -11.60
CA THR A 90 -4.37 10.27 -10.41
C THR A 90 -3.55 10.67 -9.17
N PRO A 91 -4.19 11.14 -8.08
CA PRO A 91 -3.50 11.34 -6.81
C PRO A 91 -2.78 10.08 -6.29
N ILE A 92 -3.31 8.90 -6.59
CA ILE A 92 -2.70 7.62 -6.21
C ILE A 92 -1.42 7.35 -7.03
N GLY A 93 -1.45 7.63 -8.33
CA GLY A 93 -0.25 7.56 -9.18
C GLY A 93 0.84 8.55 -8.74
N PHE A 94 0.45 9.77 -8.37
CA PHE A 94 1.38 10.74 -7.79
C PHE A 94 2.04 10.21 -6.51
N ASN A 95 1.27 9.61 -5.60
CA ASN A 95 1.81 9.02 -4.38
C ASN A 95 2.80 7.89 -4.67
N ALA A 96 2.48 7.01 -5.63
CA ALA A 96 3.39 5.94 -6.06
C ALA A 96 4.75 6.48 -6.53
N GLN A 97 4.73 7.55 -7.33
CA GLN A 97 5.94 8.23 -7.79
C GLN A 97 6.75 8.81 -6.62
N MET A 98 6.07 9.44 -5.65
CA MET A 98 6.73 9.99 -4.46
C MET A 98 7.38 8.91 -3.61
N ILE A 99 6.72 7.77 -3.42
CA ILE A 99 7.27 6.61 -2.69
C ILE A 99 8.56 6.11 -3.36
N ILE A 100 8.57 5.96 -4.69
CA ILE A 100 9.77 5.54 -5.43
C ILE A 100 10.91 6.54 -5.22
N ASN A 101 10.62 7.84 -5.30
CA ASN A 101 11.62 8.89 -5.13
C ASN A 101 12.24 8.86 -3.73
N GLU A 102 11.41 8.75 -2.69
CA GLU A 102 11.88 8.69 -1.29
C GLU A 102 12.61 7.38 -0.97
N TRP A 103 12.20 6.26 -1.57
CA TRP A 103 12.92 4.99 -1.47
C TRP A 103 14.31 5.08 -2.11
N ASN A 104 14.40 5.57 -3.34
CA ASN A 104 15.68 5.74 -4.04
C ASN A 104 16.61 6.72 -3.32
N ALA A 105 16.04 7.71 -2.62
CA ALA A 105 16.81 8.66 -1.81
C ALA A 105 17.28 8.08 -0.45
N GLY A 106 16.90 6.84 -0.11
CA GLY A 106 17.17 6.23 1.20
C GLY A 106 16.47 6.91 2.37
N LYS A 107 15.40 7.67 2.09
CA LYS A 107 14.65 8.46 3.08
C LYS A 107 13.42 7.73 3.61
N LEU A 108 12.89 6.78 2.84
CA LEU A 108 11.74 6.00 3.23
C LEU A 108 12.13 4.95 4.29
N LYS A 109 11.40 4.92 5.39
CA LYS A 109 11.53 3.93 6.46
C LYS A 109 10.27 3.04 6.48
N PRO A 110 10.38 1.78 6.05
CA PRO A 110 9.28 0.82 5.94
C PRO A 110 9.03 0.00 7.23
#